data_AF-A0A7L2CTV4-F1
#
_entry.id   AF-A0A7L2CTV4-F1
#
_cell.length_a   1.000
_cell.length_b   1.000
_cell.length_c   1.000
_cell.angle_alpha   90.00
_cell.angle_beta   90.00
_cell.angle_gamma   90.00
#
_symmetry.space_group_name_H-M   'P 1'
#
loop_
_entity.id
_entity.type
_entity.pdbx_description
1 polymer ?
#
loop_
_entity_poly.entity_id
_entity_poly.type
_entity_poly.pdbx_seq_one_letter_code
_entity_poly.pdbx_strand_id
1 'polypeptide(L)'
;FDLNELLIMHVLQPADQKEQHFANMMDKAENRYFPVFEKVLKDHGKDFLVGNQLSKADVQLLEVILMAEEYKPDILAKFPLLQSFKARISNIPTIKKFLQPGSQRKPPTRPEDIAEAIKIF
;
A
#
# COMPACT_ATOMS: atom_id res chain seq x y z
N PHE A 1 9.38 12.00 -2.24
CA PHE A 1 8.94 10.69 -1.75
C PHE A 1 7.74 10.22 -2.56
N ASP A 2 7.81 8.99 -3.03
CA ASP A 2 6.64 8.31 -3.61
C ASP A 2 5.64 7.91 -2.50
N LEU A 3 4.50 7.32 -2.86
CA LEU A 3 3.49 6.96 -1.85
C LEU A 3 4.00 5.90 -0.86
N ASN A 4 4.76 4.90 -1.34
CA ASN A 4 5.27 3.82 -0.51
C ASN A 4 6.21 4.38 0.57
N GLU A 5 7.14 5.23 0.15
CA GLU A 5 8.08 5.88 1.06
C GLU A 5 7.38 6.77 2.07
N LEU A 6 6.36 7.53 1.68
CA LEU A 6 5.55 8.31 2.62
C LEU A 6 4.91 7.40 3.68
N LEU A 7 4.25 6.32 3.28
CA LEU A 7 3.59 5.40 4.22
C LEU A 7 4.58 4.74 5.20
N ILE A 8 5.76 4.34 4.71
CA ILE A 8 6.83 3.76 5.53
C ILE A 8 7.41 4.79 6.51
N MET A 9 7.67 6.01 6.04
CA MET A 9 8.30 7.05 6.86
C MET A 9 7.38 7.64 7.92
N HIS A 10 6.07 7.40 7.84
CA HIS A 10 5.10 7.98 8.78
C HIS A 10 5.39 7.60 10.23
N VAL A 11 5.82 6.36 10.49
CA VAL A 11 6.14 5.91 11.85
C VAL A 11 7.36 6.60 12.44
N LEU A 12 8.26 7.11 11.59
CA LEU A 12 9.49 7.82 11.96
C LEU A 12 9.28 9.33 12.13
N GLN A 13 8.10 9.85 11.83
CA GLN A 13 7.86 11.29 11.94
C GLN A 13 7.84 11.75 13.40
N PRO A 14 8.45 12.91 13.71
CA PRO A 14 8.30 13.58 15.00
C PRO A 14 6.82 13.80 15.35
N ALA A 15 6.50 13.82 16.65
CA ALA A 15 5.13 13.92 17.14
C ALA A 15 4.41 15.18 16.63
N ASP A 16 5.12 16.31 16.54
CA ASP A 16 4.64 17.61 16.06
C ASP A 16 4.39 17.66 14.53
N GLN A 17 4.99 16.73 13.77
CA GLN A 17 4.85 16.67 12.31
C GLN A 17 3.93 15.52 11.85
N LYS A 18 3.59 14.61 12.75
CA LYS A 18 2.92 13.34 12.43
C LYS A 18 1.55 13.54 11.78
N GLU A 19 0.74 14.46 12.30
CA GLU A 19 -0.59 14.76 11.77
C GLU A 19 -0.52 15.38 10.36
N GLN A 20 0.35 16.37 10.17
CA GLN A 20 0.55 16.99 8.86
C GLN A 20 1.06 15.98 7.83
N HIS A 21 2.00 15.12 8.24
CA HIS A 21 2.50 14.06 7.38
C HIS A 21 1.38 13.06 7.01
N PHE A 22 0.55 12.65 7.99
CA PHE A 22 -0.59 11.78 7.76
C PHE A 22 -1.56 12.38 6.74
N ALA A 23 -1.95 13.64 6.92
CA ALA A 23 -2.84 14.34 5.99
C ALA A 23 -2.25 14.37 4.57
N ASN A 24 -0.97 14.69 4.43
CA ASN A 24 -0.28 14.74 3.14
C ASN A 24 -0.18 13.36 2.46
N MET A 25 0.10 12.28 3.19
CA MET A 25 0.19 10.95 2.57
C MET A 25 -1.18 10.42 2.15
N MET A 26 -2.24 10.68 2.92
CA MET A 26 -3.61 10.31 2.57
C MET A 26 -4.12 11.11 1.37
N ASP A 27 -3.89 12.43 1.35
CA ASP A 27 -4.21 13.28 0.20
C ASP A 27 -3.54 12.78 -1.08
N LYS A 28 -2.24 12.47 -1.01
CA LYS A 28 -1.51 11.92 -2.15
C LYS A 28 -2.04 10.56 -2.58
N ALA A 29 -2.38 9.67 -1.66
CA ALA A 29 -3.01 8.40 -1.99
C ALA A 29 -4.29 8.62 -2.80
N GLU A 30 -5.20 9.43 -2.26
CA GLU A 30 -6.56 9.63 -2.77
C GLU A 30 -6.66 10.54 -4.00
N ASN A 31 -5.73 11.48 -4.17
CA ASN A 31 -5.85 12.55 -5.17
C ASN A 31 -4.72 12.55 -6.20
N ARG A 32 -3.63 11.81 -5.96
CA ARG A 32 -2.50 11.72 -6.89
C ARG A 32 -2.22 10.32 -7.41
N TYR A 33 -2.16 9.32 -6.53
CA TYR A 33 -1.67 7.99 -6.92
C TYR A 33 -2.77 7.01 -7.31
N PHE A 34 -3.74 6.75 -6.43
CA PHE A 34 -4.83 5.80 -6.71
C PHE A 34 -5.67 6.18 -7.94
N PRO A 35 -5.98 7.46 -8.22
CA PRO A 35 -6.66 7.83 -9.46
C PRO A 35 -5.92 7.39 -10.74
N VAL A 36 -4.58 7.36 -10.72
CA VAL A 36 -3.78 6.94 -11.88
C VAL A 36 -3.93 5.45 -12.12
N PHE A 37 -3.83 4.63 -11.07
CA PHE A 37 -3.99 3.17 -11.21
C PHE A 37 -5.42 2.75 -11.53
N GLU A 38 -6.42 3.41 -10.92
CA GLU A 38 -7.83 3.23 -11.26
C GLU A 38 -8.07 3.53 -12.76
N LYS A 39 -7.49 4.63 -13.27
CA LYS A 39 -7.58 5.00 -14.68
C LYS A 39 -6.90 3.98 -15.59
N VAL A 40 -5.71 3.49 -15.24
CA VAL A 40 -5.01 2.44 -16.02
C VAL A 40 -5.89 1.20 -16.16
N LEU A 41 -6.41 0.68 -15.05
CA LEU A 41 -7.30 -0.49 -15.05
C LEU A 41 -8.57 -0.25 -15.88
N LYS A 42 -9.13 0.96 -15.80
CA LYS A 42 -10.31 1.36 -16.57
C LYS A 42 -10.02 1.43 -18.07
N ASP A 43 -8.92 2.05 -18.47
CA ASP A 43 -8.61 2.35 -19.86
C ASP A 43 -8.40 1.07 -20.69
N HIS A 44 -7.69 0.08 -20.13
CA HIS A 44 -7.44 -1.18 -20.84
C HIS A 44 -8.45 -2.29 -20.48
N GLY A 45 -9.20 -2.15 -19.38
CA GLY A 45 -10.22 -3.12 -18.94
C GLY A 45 -9.67 -4.53 -18.71
N LYS A 46 -8.46 -4.63 -18.14
CA LYS A 46 -7.74 -5.89 -17.89
C LYS A 46 -7.51 -6.08 -16.40
N ASP A 47 -7.12 -7.30 -16.05
CA ASP A 47 -6.97 -7.74 -14.67
C ASP A 47 -5.66 -7.30 -14.02
N PHE A 48 -4.63 -7.03 -14.82
CA PHE A 48 -3.28 -6.65 -14.40
C PHE A 48 -2.90 -5.30 -14.99
N LEU A 49 -2.00 -4.58 -14.32
CA LEU A 49 -1.58 -3.23 -14.69
C LEU A 49 -0.86 -3.17 -16.04
N VAL A 50 -0.09 -4.21 -16.40
CA VAL A 50 0.73 -4.21 -17.62
C VAL A 50 0.75 -5.62 -18.24
N GLY A 51 0.65 -5.69 -19.57
CA GLY A 51 0.87 -6.94 -20.32
C GLY A 51 -0.15 -8.05 -20.08
N ASN A 52 -1.25 -7.77 -19.36
CA ASN A 52 -2.31 -8.73 -19.03
C ASN A 52 -1.78 -10.00 -18.32
N GLN A 53 -0.73 -9.86 -17.52
CA GLN A 53 -0.17 -10.92 -16.70
C GLN A 53 0.40 -10.32 -15.41
N LEU A 54 0.54 -11.14 -14.36
CA LEU A 54 1.12 -10.69 -13.11
C LEU A 54 2.53 -10.13 -13.32
N SER A 55 2.77 -8.93 -12.81
CA SER A 55 4.04 -8.24 -12.87
C SER A 55 4.46 -7.73 -11.48
N LYS A 56 5.70 -7.26 -11.37
CA LYS A 56 6.18 -6.59 -10.15
C LYS A 56 5.34 -5.36 -9.80
N ALA A 57 4.79 -4.66 -10.80
CA ALA A 57 3.96 -3.49 -10.57
C ALA A 57 2.68 -3.85 -9.79
N ASP A 58 2.08 -5.00 -10.10
CA ASP A 58 0.87 -5.45 -9.42
C ASP A 58 1.14 -5.81 -7.95
N VAL A 59 2.26 -6.50 -7.71
CA VAL A 59 2.70 -6.87 -6.35
C VAL A 59 3.01 -5.64 -5.52
N GLN A 60 3.74 -4.67 -6.09
CA GLN A 60 4.07 -3.42 -5.40
C GLN A 60 2.82 -2.58 -5.09
N LEU A 61 1.88 -2.49 -6.03
CA LEU A 61 0.64 -1.75 -5.80
C LEU A 61 -0.21 -2.43 -4.72
N LEU A 62 -0.28 -3.77 -4.70
CA LEU A 62 -0.97 -4.50 -3.64
C LEU A 62 -0.36 -4.19 -2.27
N GLU A 63 0.97 -4.21 -2.13
CA GLU A 63 1.65 -3.87 -0.88
C GLU A 63 1.27 -2.47 -0.39
N VAL A 64 1.33 -1.47 -1.28
CA VAL A 64 0.96 -0.08 -0.96
C VAL A 64 -0.50 0.05 -0.56
N ILE A 65 -1.41 -0.65 -1.25
CA ILE A 65 -2.84 -0.67 -0.91
C ILE A 65 -3.06 -1.21 0.49
N LEU A 66 -2.46 -2.36 0.81
CA LEU A 66 -2.63 -2.99 2.13
C LEU A 66 -2.07 -2.10 3.24
N MET A 67 -0.94 -1.44 3.02
CA MET A 67 -0.36 -0.49 3.97
C MET A 67 -1.24 0.77 4.14
N ALA A 68 -1.81 1.30 3.06
CA ALA A 68 -2.73 2.43 3.15
C ALA A 68 -4.02 2.09 3.92
N GLU A 69 -4.56 0.88 3.74
CA GLU A 69 -5.73 0.39 4.48
C GLU A 69 -5.46 0.19 5.98
N GLU A 70 -4.22 -0.13 6.37
CA GLU A 70 -3.81 -0.17 7.80
C GLU A 70 -3.94 1.21 8.46
N TYR A 71 -3.83 2.30 7.70
CA TYR A 71 -3.99 3.69 8.18
C TYR A 71 -5.42 4.24 8.03
N LYS A 72 -6.07 3.95 6.90
CA LYS A 72 -7.43 4.40 6.59
C LYS A 72 -8.19 3.26 5.89
N PRO A 73 -9.00 2.47 6.63
CA PRO A 73 -9.61 1.24 6.11
C PRO A 73 -10.53 1.45 4.89
N ASP A 74 -11.10 2.63 4.72
CA ASP A 74 -12.01 3.00 3.64
C ASP A 74 -11.33 3.78 2.50
N ILE A 75 -9.99 3.84 2.47
CA ILE A 75 -9.21 4.60 1.47
C ILE A 75 -9.55 4.24 0.01
N LEU A 76 -10.01 3.02 -0.23
CA LEU A 76 -10.42 2.54 -1.55
C LEU A 76 -11.89 2.77 -1.90
N ALA A 77 -12.70 3.39 -1.03
CA ALA A 77 -14.15 3.49 -1.22
C ALA A 77 -14.57 4.11 -2.57
N LYS A 78 -13.79 5.07 -3.08
CA LYS A 78 -14.03 5.73 -4.38
C LYS A 78 -13.33 5.06 -5.59
N PHE A 79 -12.71 3.90 -5.40
CA PHE A 79 -11.86 3.21 -6.38
C PHE A 79 -12.29 1.73 -6.57
N PRO A 80 -13.45 1.47 -7.19
CA PRO A 80 -14.00 0.12 -7.32
C PRO A 80 -13.12 -0.84 -8.12
N LEU A 81 -12.35 -0.37 -9.10
CA LEU A 81 -11.42 -1.23 -9.84
C LEU A 81 -10.22 -1.60 -8.98
N LEU A 82 -9.69 -0.68 -8.17
CA LEU A 82 -8.64 -1.01 -7.20
C LEU A 82 -9.12 -1.98 -6.11
N GLN A 83 -10.37 -1.89 -5.65
CA GLN A 83 -10.95 -2.90 -4.75
C GLN A 83 -10.96 -4.29 -5.41
N SER A 84 -11.44 -4.36 -6.65
CA SER A 84 -11.48 -5.61 -7.42
C SER A 84 -10.08 -6.16 -7.71
N PHE A 85 -9.15 -5.28 -8.03
CA PHE A 85 -7.73 -5.59 -8.22
C PHE A 85 -7.13 -6.18 -6.94
N LYS A 86 -7.29 -5.50 -5.78
CA LYS A 86 -6.81 -6.00 -4.48
C LYS A 86 -7.33 -7.41 -4.21
N ALA A 87 -8.63 -7.64 -4.39
CA ALA A 87 -9.25 -8.94 -4.17
C ALA A 87 -8.67 -10.02 -5.09
N ARG A 88 -8.46 -9.71 -6.37
CA ARG A 88 -7.89 -10.64 -7.35
C ARG A 88 -6.44 -11.00 -7.04
N ILE A 89 -5.58 -9.99 -6.86
CA ILE A 89 -4.15 -10.21 -6.62
C ILE A 89 -3.93 -10.90 -5.27
N SER A 90 -4.70 -10.55 -4.23
CA SER A 90 -4.63 -11.21 -2.93
C SER A 90 -5.01 -12.70 -2.97
N ASN A 91 -5.78 -13.14 -3.97
CA ASN A 91 -6.21 -14.52 -4.12
C ASN A 91 -5.26 -15.39 -4.96
N ILE A 92 -4.19 -14.82 -5.54
CA ILE A 92 -3.15 -15.60 -6.21
C ILE A 92 -2.52 -16.55 -5.19
N PRO A 93 -2.39 -17.86 -5.45
CA PRO A 93 -2.05 -18.84 -4.40
C PRO A 93 -0.79 -18.52 -3.59
N THR A 94 0.27 -18.03 -4.23
CA THR A 94 1.53 -17.65 -3.56
C THR A 94 1.36 -16.40 -2.70
N ILE A 95 0.65 -15.39 -3.18
CA ILE A 95 0.35 -14.17 -2.44
C ILE A 95 -0.59 -14.48 -1.29
N LYS A 96 -1.67 -15.22 -1.53
CA LYS A 96 -2.63 -15.68 -0.52
C LYS A 96 -1.93 -16.42 0.62
N LYS A 97 -1.01 -17.34 0.29
CA LYS A 97 -0.19 -18.04 1.27
C LYS A 97 0.72 -17.07 2.04
N PHE A 98 1.28 -16.06 1.38
CA PHE A 98 2.10 -15.03 2.03
C PHE A 98 1.27 -14.12 2.95
N LEU A 99 0.00 -13.89 2.67
CA LEU A 99 -0.91 -13.09 3.50
C LEU A 99 -1.45 -13.85 4.72
N GLN A 100 -1.29 -15.18 4.78
CA GLN A 100 -1.74 -15.99 5.91
C GLN A 100 -0.79 -15.89 7.11
N PRO A 101 -1.29 -16.11 8.35
CA PRO A 101 -0.46 -16.23 9.54
C PRO A 101 0.64 -17.29 9.38
N GLY A 102 1.82 -17.02 9.95
CA GLY A 102 2.98 -17.91 9.88
C GLY A 102 3.84 -17.75 8.62
N SER A 103 3.49 -16.83 7.72
CA SER A 103 4.37 -16.43 6.62
C SER A 103 5.53 -15.54 7.11
N GLN A 104 6.42 -15.17 6.20
CA GLN A 104 7.49 -14.21 6.48
C GLN A 104 7.04 -12.74 6.40
N ARG A 105 5.75 -12.46 6.14
CA ARG A 105 5.22 -11.09 6.15
C ARG A 105 5.46 -10.47 7.53
N LYS A 106 6.05 -9.28 7.55
CA LYS A 106 6.29 -8.54 8.80
C LYS A 106 5.04 -7.77 9.22
N PRO A 107 4.79 -7.64 10.53
CA PRO A 107 3.74 -6.76 11.04
C PRO A 107 4.11 -5.28 10.80
N PRO A 108 3.17 -4.35 10.98
CA PRO A 108 3.46 -2.93 11.03
C PRO A 108 4.55 -2.62 12.08
N THR A 109 5.44 -1.68 11.75
CA THR A 109 6.54 -1.27 12.61
C THR A 109 6.02 -0.68 13.92
N ARG A 110 6.50 -1.19 15.05
CA ARG A 110 6.13 -0.67 16.38
C ARG A 110 7.17 0.33 16.88
N PRO A 111 6.82 1.23 17.82
CA PRO A 111 7.77 2.22 18.37
C PRO A 111 9.06 1.60 18.93
N GLU A 112 8.98 0.43 19.56
CA GLU A 112 10.14 -0.30 20.07
C GLU A 112 11.10 -0.77 18.97
N ASP A 113 10.57 -1.19 17.82
CA ASP A 113 11.36 -1.68 16.69
C ASP A 113 12.15 -0.52 16.04
N ILE A 114 11.60 0.70 16.08
CA ILE A 114 12.27 1.91 15.58
C ILE A 114 13.48 2.25 16.45
N ALA A 115 13.32 2.21 17.77
CA ALA A 115 14.40 2.52 18.70
C ALA A 115 15.57 1.51 18.60
N GLU A 116 15.28 0.25 18.26
CA GLU A 116 16.30 -0.75 17.97
C GLU A 116 16.99 -0.49 16.63
N ALA A 117 16.22 -0.19 15.57
CA ALA A 117 16.78 0.13 14.25
C ALA A 117 17.72 1.34 14.28
N ILE A 118 17.36 2.42 15.00
CA ILE A 118 18.19 3.62 15.15
C ILE A 118 19.54 3.32 15.82
N LYS A 119 19.65 2.26 16.63
CA LYS A 119 20.94 1.87 17.25
C LYS A 119 21.88 1.14 16.29
N ILE A 120 21.34 0.56 15.22
CA ILE A 120 22.09 -0.27 14.26
C ILE A 120 22.67 0.57 13.12
N PHE A 121 21.93 1.59 12.66
CA PHE A 121 22.29 2.44 11.52
C PHE A 121 22.86 3.78 11.98
#